data_AF-A0A9N7W0X5-F1
#
_entry.id   AF-A0A9N7W0X5-F1
#
_cell.length_a   1.000
_cell.length_b   1.000
_cell.length_c   1.000
_cell.angle_alpha   90.00
_cell.angle_beta   90.00
_cell.angle_gamma   90.00
#
_symmetry.space_group_name_H-M   'P 1'
#
loop_
_entity.id
_entity.type
_entity.pdbx_description
1 polymer ?
#
loop_
_entity_poly.entity_id
_entity_poly.type
_entity_poly.pdbx_seq_one_letter_code
_entity_poly.pdbx_strand_id
1 'polypeptide(L)'
;MDFSIRAANVEDCKDIARMIMELAEYEKVTDHVKVTQRDLEQDGFSKNPFFHGIVAEVPEQQKTTEGHMKIGYALYFYSYSSWSGRAVYMEDLYVMPSSEVEFRVSKS
;
A
#
# COMPACT_ATOMS: atom_id res chain seq x y z
N MET A 1 13.38 7.61 14.70
CA MET A 1 12.68 6.39 14.30
C MET A 1 13.23 6.06 12.93
N ASP A 2 13.92 4.93 12.82
CA ASP A 2 14.56 4.56 11.56
C ASP A 2 13.55 3.75 10.75
N PHE A 3 13.29 4.17 9.53
CA PHE A 3 12.45 3.45 8.58
C PHE A 3 13.09 3.54 7.19
N SER A 4 12.82 2.54 6.36
CA SER A 4 13.20 2.52 4.95
C SER A 4 11.95 2.51 4.08
N ILE A 5 12.04 3.20 2.94
CA ILE A 5 11.04 3.15 1.89
C ILE A 5 11.68 2.47 0.69
N ARG A 6 11.04 1.42 0.17
CA ARG A 6 11.54 0.68 -1.00
C ARG A 6 10.39 0.22 -1.88
N ALA A 7 10.73 -0.14 -3.11
CA ALA A 7 9.79 -0.86 -3.97
C ALA A 7 9.33 -2.15 -3.27
N ALA A 8 8.03 -2.43 -3.37
CA ALA A 8 7.47 -3.69 -2.93
C ALA A 8 8.05 -4.84 -3.77
N ASN A 9 8.14 -6.02 -3.18
CA ASN A 9 8.37 -7.28 -3.88
C ASN A 9 7.21 -8.24 -3.60
N VAL A 10 7.20 -9.41 -4.26
CA VAL A 10 6.12 -10.39 -4.14
C VAL A 10 5.90 -10.90 -2.71
N GLU A 11 6.93 -10.92 -1.87
CA GLU A 11 6.84 -11.35 -0.48
C GLU A 11 6.09 -10.33 0.40
N ASP A 12 6.02 -9.07 -0.03
CA ASP A 12 5.30 -8.01 0.67
C ASP A 12 3.78 -8.06 0.40
N CYS A 13 3.30 -8.85 -0.57
CA CYS A 13 1.88 -8.92 -0.94
C CYS A 13 0.96 -9.26 0.23
N LYS A 14 1.43 -10.11 1.16
CA LYS A 14 0.67 -10.46 2.36
C LYS A 14 0.47 -9.26 3.29
N ASP A 15 1.52 -8.47 3.50
CA ASP A 15 1.45 -7.26 4.32
C ASP A 15 0.66 -6.14 3.63
N ILE A 16 0.77 -6.02 2.30
CA ILE A 16 -0.02 -5.07 1.51
C ILE A 16 -1.52 -5.43 1.59
N ALA A 17 -1.89 -6.70 1.40
CA ALA A 17 -3.28 -7.15 1.53
C ALA A 17 -3.86 -6.85 2.92
N ARG A 18 -3.07 -7.06 3.99
CA ARG A 18 -3.44 -6.69 5.35
C ARG A 18 -3.69 -5.18 5.45
N MET A 19 -2.75 -4.35 4.99
CA MET A 19 -2.89 -2.89 5.07
C MET A 19 -4.01 -2.31 4.19
N ILE A 20 -4.36 -2.97 3.07
CA ILE A 20 -5.56 -2.65 2.28
C ILE A 20 -6.83 -2.89 3.12
N MET A 21 -6.89 -4.00 3.84
CA MET A 21 -8.01 -4.27 4.76
C MET A 21 -8.07 -3.25 5.90
N GLU A 22 -6.92 -2.89 6.50
CA GLU A 22 -6.85 -1.86 7.55
C GLU A 22 -7.32 -0.49 7.03
N LEU A 23 -6.94 -0.10 5.81
CA LEU A 23 -7.43 1.12 5.16
C LEU A 23 -8.95 1.06 4.94
N ALA A 24 -9.48 -0.07 4.47
CA ALA A 24 -10.91 -0.25 4.25
C ALA A 24 -11.72 -0.26 5.56
N GLU A 25 -11.16 -0.77 6.65
CA GLU A 25 -11.73 -0.67 8.00
C GLU A 25 -11.83 0.80 8.45
N TYR A 26 -10.77 1.58 8.24
CA TYR A 26 -10.77 3.01 8.55
C TYR A 26 -11.83 3.77 7.73
N GLU A 27 -11.94 3.46 6.43
CA GLU A 27 -12.93 4.07 5.53
C GLU A 27 -14.35 3.50 5.68
N LYS A 28 -14.54 2.44 6.49
CA LYS A 28 -15.82 1.72 6.70
C LYS A 28 -16.41 1.11 5.42
N VAL A 29 -15.54 0.56 4.57
CA VAL A 29 -15.88 -0.01 3.26
C VAL A 29 -15.29 -1.41 3.06
N THR A 30 -15.07 -2.17 4.13
CA THR A 30 -14.46 -3.52 4.09
C THR A 30 -15.14 -4.48 3.13
N ASP A 31 -16.47 -4.39 2.98
CA ASP A 31 -17.26 -5.25 2.07
C ASP A 31 -16.95 -5.01 0.58
N HIS A 32 -16.29 -3.90 0.26
CA HIS A 32 -15.84 -3.58 -1.10
C HIS A 32 -14.47 -4.18 -1.43
N VAL A 33 -13.70 -4.65 -0.44
CA VAL A 33 -12.40 -5.27 -0.67
C VAL A 33 -12.60 -6.69 -1.18
N LYS A 34 -12.36 -6.87 -2.48
CA LYS A 34 -12.43 -8.17 -3.16
C LYS A 34 -11.07 -8.71 -3.56
N VAL A 35 -10.04 -7.85 -3.55
CA VAL A 35 -8.68 -8.20 -3.95
C VAL A 35 -8.09 -9.15 -2.91
N THR A 36 -7.49 -10.24 -3.38
CA THR A 36 -6.78 -11.20 -2.54
C THR A 36 -5.27 -11.01 -2.63
N GLN A 37 -4.52 -11.58 -1.68
CA GLN A 37 -3.05 -11.64 -1.78
C GLN A 37 -2.59 -12.21 -3.12
N ARG A 38 -3.27 -13.25 -3.62
CA ARG A 38 -2.93 -13.90 -4.90
C ARG A 38 -3.13 -12.96 -6.09
N ASP A 39 -4.17 -12.14 -6.05
CA ASP A 39 -4.42 -11.15 -7.11
C ASP A 39 -3.31 -10.09 -7.12
N LEU A 40 -2.87 -9.61 -5.94
CA LEU A 40 -1.74 -8.67 -5.84
C LEU A 40 -0.43 -9.26 -6.38
N GLU A 41 -0.14 -10.53 -6.07
CA GLU A 41 1.02 -11.24 -6.60
C GLU A 41 0.98 -11.32 -8.15
N GLN A 42 -0.18 -11.64 -8.72
CA GLN A 42 -0.35 -11.79 -10.16
C GLN A 42 -0.33 -10.44 -10.89
N ASP A 43 -1.03 -9.45 -10.37
CA ASP A 43 -1.24 -8.17 -11.05
C ASP A 43 -0.06 -7.22 -10.85
N GLY A 44 0.60 -7.25 -9.69
CA GLY A 44 1.70 -6.34 -9.36
C GLY A 44 3.09 -6.84 -9.75
N PHE A 45 3.26 -8.16 -9.92
CA PHE A 45 4.59 -8.78 -10.11
C PHE A 45 4.68 -9.69 -11.35
N SER A 46 3.77 -9.52 -12.31
CA SER A 46 3.90 -10.15 -13.63
C SER A 46 4.91 -9.44 -14.53
N LYS A 47 5.10 -9.97 -15.74
CA LYS A 47 5.95 -9.35 -16.78
C LYS A 47 5.44 -7.95 -17.19
N ASN A 48 4.13 -7.71 -17.10
CA ASN A 48 3.47 -6.44 -17.44
C ASN A 48 2.54 -6.07 -16.27
N PRO A 49 3.09 -5.49 -15.18
CA PRO A 49 2.32 -5.26 -13.98
C PRO A 49 1.24 -4.18 -14.19
N PHE A 50 0.07 -4.38 -13.60
CA PHE A 50 -1.04 -3.41 -13.60
C PHE A 50 -0.80 -2.26 -12.63
N PHE A 51 -0.07 -2.52 -11.54
CA PHE A 51 0.29 -1.53 -10.54
C PHE A 51 1.71 -1.73 -10.04
N HIS A 52 2.23 -0.71 -9.39
CA HIS A 52 3.49 -0.72 -8.67
C HIS A 52 3.24 -0.43 -7.19
N GLY A 53 3.97 -1.15 -6.33
CA GLY A 53 3.91 -1.00 -4.88
C GLY A 53 5.16 -0.35 -4.31
N ILE A 54 4.98 0.45 -3.27
CA ILE A 54 6.04 0.94 -2.38
C ILE A 54 5.66 0.49 -0.97
N VAL A 55 6.63 0.04 -0.18
CA VAL A 55 6.45 -0.28 1.23
C VAL A 55 7.34 0.58 2.11
N ALA A 56 6.81 0.96 3.27
CA ALA A 56 7.57 1.51 4.37
C ALA A 56 7.79 0.42 5.41
N GLU A 57 9.05 0.18 5.78
CA GLU A 57 9.40 -0.84 6.77
C GLU A 57 10.31 -0.31 7.87
N VAL A 58 10.15 -0.86 9.07
CA VAL A 58 10.97 -0.56 10.24
C VAL A 58 11.90 -1.72 10.58
N PRO A 59 13.04 -1.47 11.24
CA PRO A 59 13.91 -2.52 11.76
C PRO A 59 13.16 -3.47 12.69
N GLU A 60 13.64 -4.72 12.80
CA GLU A 60 13.00 -5.75 13.61
C GLU A 60 12.82 -5.35 15.08
N GLN A 61 13.76 -4.57 15.63
CA GLN A 61 13.72 -4.07 17.01
C GLN A 61 12.61 -3.02 17.22
N GLN A 62 12.04 -2.49 16.13
CA GLN A 62 10.99 -1.47 16.11
C GLN A 62 9.69 -2.01 15.50
N LYS A 63 9.53 -3.34 15.39
CA LYS A 63 8.26 -3.98 14.99
C LYS A 63 7.09 -3.43 15.82
N THR A 64 5.92 -3.39 15.21
CA THR A 64 4.69 -3.00 15.91
C THR A 64 4.41 -3.95 17.08
N THR A 65 3.51 -3.57 17.98
CA THR A 65 3.03 -4.43 19.07
C THR A 65 2.45 -5.75 18.57
N GLU A 66 1.98 -5.78 17.33
CA GLU A 66 1.42 -6.94 16.64
C GLU A 66 2.49 -7.73 15.84
N GLY A 67 3.75 -7.27 15.87
CA GLY A 67 4.88 -7.94 15.24
C GLY A 67 5.12 -7.57 13.77
N HIS A 68 4.45 -6.54 13.25
CA HIS A 68 4.60 -6.12 11.85
C HIS A 68 5.83 -5.24 11.65
N MET A 69 6.60 -5.52 10.60
CA MET A 69 7.68 -4.61 10.15
C MET A 69 7.21 -3.66 9.06
N LYS A 70 6.19 -4.05 8.27
CA LYS A 70 5.66 -3.27 7.16
C LYS A 70 4.56 -2.39 7.73
N ILE A 71 4.87 -1.10 7.83
CA ILE A 71 4.06 -0.10 8.53
C ILE A 71 3.36 0.86 7.58
N GLY A 72 3.55 0.72 6.28
CA GLY A 72 2.83 1.51 5.28
C GLY A 72 3.04 0.98 3.87
N TYR A 73 2.13 1.34 2.98
CA TYR A 73 2.25 1.08 1.56
C TYR A 73 1.72 2.24 0.72
N ALA A 74 2.18 2.29 -0.54
CA ALA A 74 1.55 3.06 -1.59
C ALA A 74 1.35 2.16 -2.82
N LEU A 75 0.20 2.29 -3.47
CA LEU A 75 -0.13 1.62 -4.72
C LEU A 75 -0.34 2.67 -5.80
N TYR A 76 0.36 2.55 -6.93
CA TYR A 76 0.26 3.51 -8.02
C TYR A 76 0.40 2.83 -9.38
N PHE A 77 -0.04 3.52 -10.43
CA PHE A 77 0.14 3.09 -11.81
C PHE A 77 0.36 4.29 -12.73
N TYR A 78 0.90 4.03 -13.92
CA TYR A 78 1.10 5.07 -14.92
C TYR A 78 -0.18 5.32 -15.71
N SER A 79 -0.52 6.59 -15.86
CA SER A 79 -1.66 7.05 -16.66
C SER A 79 -1.19 8.08 -17.69
N TYR A 80 -2.09 8.46 -18.60
CA TYR A 80 -1.79 9.45 -19.62
C TYR A 80 -2.96 10.44 -19.74
N SER A 81 -2.66 11.73 -19.62
CA SER A 81 -3.59 12.81 -19.89
C SER A 81 -3.39 13.30 -21.32
N SER A 82 -4.48 13.44 -22.08
CA SER A 82 -4.41 14.05 -23.43
C SER A 82 -4.02 15.53 -23.40
N TRP A 83 -4.03 16.18 -22.23
CA TRP A 83 -3.69 17.59 -22.03
C TRP A 83 -2.29 17.77 -21.45
N SER A 84 -1.84 16.83 -20.60
CA SER A 84 -0.61 17.00 -19.80
C SER A 84 0.43 15.89 -20.00
N GLY A 85 0.13 14.88 -20.83
CA GLY A 85 1.04 13.78 -21.11
C GLY A 85 1.09 12.72 -20.01
N ARG A 86 2.27 12.12 -19.81
CA ARG A 86 2.50 11.04 -18.84
C ARG A 86 2.22 11.52 -17.42
N ALA A 87 1.50 10.71 -16.66
CA ALA A 87 1.16 10.96 -15.26
C ALA A 87 1.34 9.69 -14.42
N VAL A 88 1.40 9.88 -13.11
CA VAL A 88 1.32 8.80 -12.12
C VAL A 88 0.00 8.99 -11.40
N TYR A 89 -0.80 7.93 -11.34
CA TYR A 89 -1.99 7.89 -10.51
C TYR A 89 -1.67 7.09 -9.24
N MET A 90 -1.83 7.73 -8.09
CA MET A 90 -1.69 7.08 -6.79
C MET A 90 -3.07 6.62 -6.35
N GLU A 91 -3.29 5.32 -6.34
CA GLU A 91 -4.58 4.71 -5.98
C GLU A 91 -4.78 4.71 -4.47
N ASP A 92 -3.79 4.18 -3.74
CA ASP A 92 -3.83 4.07 -2.29
C ASP A 92 -2.52 4.56 -1.69
N LEU A 93 -2.63 5.20 -0.52
CA LEU A 93 -1.50 5.55 0.35
C LEU A 93 -1.97 5.31 1.79
N TYR A 94 -1.28 4.42 2.49
CA TYR A 94 -1.60 4.07 3.86
C TYR A 94 -0.34 4.01 4.70
N VAL A 95 -0.43 4.55 5.91
CA VAL A 95 0.55 4.37 6.98
C VAL A 95 -0.23 3.93 8.20
N MET A 96 0.24 2.86 8.84
CA MET A 96 -0.37 2.32 10.04
C MET A 96 -0.52 3.45 11.07
N PRO A 97 -1.71 3.64 11.66
CA PRO A 97 -1.92 4.63 12.68
C PRO A 97 -0.94 4.42 13.83
N SER A 98 -0.06 5.40 14.02
CA SER A 98 0.65 5.56 15.28
C SER A 98 -0.23 6.44 16.17
N SER A 99 -0.13 6.28 17.48
CA SER A 99 -0.88 7.03 18.50
C SER A 99 -0.80 8.56 18.41
N GLU A 100 -0.06 9.14 17.45
CA GLU A 100 0.18 10.58 17.31
C GLU A 100 -0.11 11.16 15.91
N VAL A 101 -0.48 10.37 14.89
CA VAL A 101 -0.71 10.92 13.53
C VAL A 101 -1.94 10.33 12.85
N GLU A 102 -2.93 11.18 12.58
CA GLU A 102 -4.13 10.85 11.80
C GLU A 102 -3.90 11.25 10.33
N PHE A 103 -3.69 10.27 9.44
CA PHE A 103 -3.65 10.51 8.00
C PHE A 103 -5.05 10.35 7.43
N ARG A 104 -5.62 11.46 6.96
CA ARG A 104 -6.92 11.46 6.28
C ARG A 104 -6.69 11.36 4.78
N VAL A 105 -6.80 10.16 4.24
CA VAL A 105 -6.78 9.94 2.79
C VAL A 105 -8.14 10.40 2.26
N SER A 106 -8.15 11.50 1.51
CA SER A 106 -9.35 11.93 0.78
C SER A 106 -9.27 11.33 -0.61
N LYS A 107 -9.99 10.22 -0.87
CA LYS A 107 -10.29 9.83 -2.25
C LYS A 107 -11.21 10.90 -2.85
N SER A 108 -10.82 11.47 -3.99
CA SER A 108 -11.59 12.45 -4.77
C SER A 108 -12.64 11.79 -5.64
#